data_AF-A0A7X9JBL9-F1
#
_entry.id   AF-A0A7X9JBL9-F1
#
_cell.length_a   1.000
_cell.length_b   1.000
_cell.length_c   1.000
_cell.angle_alpha   90.00
_cell.angle_beta   90.00
_cell.angle_gamma   90.00
#
_symmetry.space_group_name_H-M   'P 1'
#
loop_
_entity.id
_entity.type
_entity.pdbx_description
1 polymer ?
#
loop_
_entity_poly.entity_id
_entity_poly.type
_entity_poly.pdbx_seq_one_letter_code
_entity_poly.pdbx_strand_id
1 'polypeptide(L)'
;MEINKVVNPGKVEVWQGRNVNYFCRITFSEGELSIVGVVGPRKSGNAYSCGQTRDEVIKVYNKGWNEDLYKKFQKIWEEWHLNYLRPGCEHQRMRGWEKDGYDKHPSQPCPVCGYKFGTAWKKVEVPQDVLDFLLSLPDTESTPAWV
;
A
#
# COMPACT_ATOMS: atom_id res chain seq x y z
N MET A 1 -0.86 12.79 13.91
CA MET A 1 -0.63 11.35 14.18
C MET A 1 0.48 10.93 13.24
N GLU A 2 1.47 10.19 13.74
CA GLU A 2 2.58 9.68 12.94
C GLU A 2 2.63 8.16 13.07
N ILE A 3 2.92 7.46 11.97
CA ILE A 3 3.11 6.01 11.96
C ILE A 3 4.48 5.74 11.33
N ASN A 4 5.31 4.95 12.00
CA ASN A 4 6.49 4.33 11.42
C ASN A 4 6.57 2.91 11.97
N LYS A 5 6.04 1.96 11.21
CA LYS A 5 5.86 0.57 11.66
C LYS A 5 6.35 -0.39 10.59
N VAL A 6 7.00 -1.46 11.01
CA VAL A 6 7.36 -2.57 10.14
C VAL A 6 6.58 -3.80 10.55
N VAL A 7 5.89 -4.41 9.59
CA VAL A 7 5.14 -5.64 9.78
C VAL A 7 5.73 -6.75 8.92
N ASN A 8 5.50 -8.00 9.32
CA ASN A 8 5.91 -9.18 8.55
C ASN A 8 4.73 -10.14 8.42
N PRO A 9 3.92 -10.04 7.35
CA PRO A 9 2.75 -10.89 7.15
C PRO A 9 3.07 -12.38 7.10
N GLY A 10 4.30 -12.74 6.70
CA GLY A 10 4.69 -14.14 6.59
C GLY A 10 5.80 -14.34 5.56
N LYS A 11 5.78 -15.51 4.93
CA LYS A 11 6.73 -15.91 3.90
C LYS A 11 6.07 -16.02 2.54
N VAL A 12 6.78 -15.53 1.53
CA VAL A 12 6.42 -15.60 0.13
C VAL A 12 7.37 -16.57 -0.56
N GLU A 13 6.85 -17.32 -1.52
CA GLU A 13 7.66 -18.21 -2.36
C GLU A 13 8.35 -17.42 -3.46
N VAL A 14 9.67 -17.54 -3.53
CA VAL A 14 10.47 -17.00 -4.63
C VAL A 14 10.92 -18.14 -5.56
N TRP A 15 11.61 -17.78 -6.65
CA TRP A 15 12.16 -18.72 -7.61
C TRP A 15 12.89 -19.90 -6.93
N GLN A 16 12.69 -21.11 -7.47
CA GLN A 16 13.08 -22.42 -6.90
C GLN A 16 12.30 -22.89 -5.67
N GLY A 17 11.10 -22.35 -5.42
CA GLY A 17 10.22 -22.84 -4.34
C GLY A 17 10.70 -22.48 -2.94
N ARG A 18 11.61 -21.51 -2.82
CA ARG A 18 12.15 -21.08 -1.53
C ARG A 18 11.20 -20.09 -0.88
N ASN A 19 10.82 -20.36 0.37
CA ASN A 19 10.03 -19.42 1.17
C ASN A 19 10.93 -18.42 1.91
N VAL A 20 10.74 -17.12 1.67
CA VAL A 20 11.50 -16.03 2.29
C VAL A 20 10.55 -15.05 2.99
N ASN A 21 11.03 -14.41 4.06
CA ASN A 21 10.22 -13.44 4.81
C ASN A 21 9.81 -12.26 3.93
N TYR A 22 8.60 -11.78 4.14
CA TYR A 22 8.07 -10.60 3.48
C TYR A 22 7.76 -9.52 4.52
N PHE A 23 8.42 -8.38 4.37
CA PHE A 23 8.28 -7.25 5.29
C PHE A 23 7.59 -6.09 4.59
N CYS A 24 6.74 -5.36 5.30
CA CYS A 24 6.13 -4.13 4.83
C CYS A 24 6.43 -3.01 5.82
N ARG A 25 7.02 -1.92 5.34
CA ARG A 25 7.19 -0.68 6.10
C ARG A 25 5.99 0.22 5.82
N ILE A 26 5.33 0.65 6.87
CA ILE A 26 4.17 1.55 6.85
C ILE A 26 4.61 2.86 7.48
N THR A 27 4.51 3.93 6.73
CA THR A 27 4.79 5.29 7.18
C THR A 27 3.58 6.18 6.95
N PHE A 28 3.19 6.93 7.97
CA PHE A 28 2.19 7.98 7.86
C PHE A 28 2.76 9.24 8.51
N SER A 29 2.97 10.28 7.72
CA SER A 29 3.51 11.56 8.17
C SER A 29 2.85 12.70 7.41
N GLU A 30 2.53 13.79 8.09
CA GLU A 30 1.89 14.97 7.47
C GLU A 30 0.61 14.64 6.67
N GLY A 31 -0.11 13.57 7.03
CA GLY A 31 -1.32 13.13 6.31
C GLY A 31 -1.06 12.29 5.06
N GLU A 32 0.17 11.84 4.82
CA GLU A 32 0.57 11.04 3.67
C GLU A 32 0.89 9.60 4.10
N LEU A 33 0.17 8.64 3.53
CA LEU A 33 0.39 7.22 3.76
C LEU A 33 1.29 6.63 2.68
N SER A 34 2.39 6.01 3.10
CA SER A 34 3.27 5.22 2.24
C SER A 34 3.47 3.83 2.84
N ILE A 35 3.40 2.82 1.99
CA ILE A 35 3.57 1.41 2.34
C ILE A 35 4.54 0.83 1.31
N VAL A 36 5.63 0.25 1.78
CA VAL A 36 6.68 -0.32 0.93
C VAL A 36 6.95 -1.74 1.39
N GLY A 37 6.82 -2.69 0.48
CA GLY A 37 7.12 -4.09 0.76
C GLY A 37 8.51 -4.47 0.29
N VAL A 38 9.10 -5.45 0.96
CA VAL A 38 10.42 -6.00 0.67
C VAL A 38 10.40 -7.51 0.90
N VAL A 39 10.62 -8.25 -0.19
CA VAL A 39 10.63 -9.71 -0.20
C VAL A 39 12.05 -10.22 -0.03
N GLY A 40 12.27 -11.00 1.03
CA GLY A 40 13.54 -11.68 1.33
C GLY A 40 14.76 -10.75 1.44
N PRO A 41 14.74 -9.73 2.33
CA PRO A 41 15.89 -8.85 2.51
C PRO A 41 17.12 -9.58 3.04
N ARG A 42 18.30 -9.16 2.57
CA ARG A 42 19.61 -9.76 2.88
C ARG A 42 20.46 -8.79 3.68
N LYS A 43 21.44 -9.33 4.43
CA LYS A 43 22.43 -8.52 5.16
C LYS A 43 23.25 -7.58 4.26
N SER A 44 23.33 -7.87 2.97
CA SER A 44 24.02 -7.03 1.98
C SER A 44 23.21 -5.82 1.51
N GLY A 45 21.99 -5.61 2.04
CA GLY A 45 21.06 -4.58 1.56
C GLY A 45 20.23 -4.98 0.34
N ASN A 46 20.52 -6.12 -0.29
CA ASN A 46 19.75 -6.64 -1.42
C ASN A 46 18.43 -7.30 -0.97
N ALA A 47 17.45 -7.36 -1.87
CA ALA A 47 16.19 -8.09 -1.71
C ALA A 47 15.86 -8.87 -2.99
N TYR A 48 14.88 -9.77 -2.93
CA TYR A 48 14.35 -10.44 -4.13
C TYR A 48 13.39 -9.52 -4.91
N SER A 49 12.57 -8.77 -4.19
CA SER A 49 11.63 -7.78 -4.74
C SER A 49 11.41 -6.67 -3.71
N CYS A 50 11.12 -5.45 -4.17
CA CYS A 50 10.81 -4.32 -3.29
C CYS A 50 9.91 -3.28 -3.97
N GLY A 51 9.22 -2.46 -3.18
CA GLY A 51 8.34 -1.39 -3.68
C GLY A 51 6.86 -1.73 -3.50
N GLN A 52 6.09 -1.65 -4.58
CA GLN A 52 4.65 -1.96 -4.61
C GLN A 52 4.40 -3.47 -4.71
N THR A 53 4.85 -4.23 -3.73
CA THR A 53 4.71 -5.70 -3.70
C THR A 53 3.41 -6.15 -3.01
N ARG A 54 2.33 -5.36 -3.13
CA ARG A 54 1.07 -5.65 -2.44
C ARG A 54 0.41 -6.94 -2.93
N ASP A 55 0.70 -7.36 -4.15
CA ASP A 55 0.08 -8.54 -4.79
C ASP A 55 0.78 -9.86 -4.42
N GLU A 56 1.78 -9.83 -3.54
CA GLU A 56 2.48 -11.03 -3.10
C GLU A 56 1.55 -11.99 -2.37
N VAL A 57 1.72 -13.29 -2.62
CA VAL A 57 0.91 -14.35 -2.00
C VAL A 57 1.68 -14.97 -0.84
N ILE A 58 1.13 -14.83 0.38
CA ILE A 58 1.71 -15.44 1.57
C ILE A 58 1.47 -16.95 1.54
N LYS A 59 2.57 -17.72 1.60
CA LYS A 59 2.52 -19.19 1.71
C LYS A 59 2.51 -19.68 3.15
N VAL A 60 3.15 -18.92 4.05
CA VAL A 60 3.22 -19.24 5.48
C VAL A 60 3.02 -17.96 6.27
N TYR A 61 1.88 -17.82 6.95
CA TYR A 61 1.60 -16.65 7.79
C TYR A 61 2.40 -16.67 9.08
N ASN A 62 2.81 -15.49 9.55
CA ASN A 62 3.39 -15.34 10.90
C ASN A 62 2.29 -15.27 11.96
N LYS A 63 2.70 -15.37 13.23
CA LYS A 63 1.80 -15.24 14.38
C LYS A 63 1.00 -13.92 14.30
N GLY A 64 -0.30 -14.01 14.53
CA GLY A 64 -1.22 -12.86 14.44
C GLY A 64 -1.69 -12.52 13.03
N TRP A 65 -1.10 -13.14 11.99
CA TRP A 65 -1.52 -12.99 10.61
C TRP A 65 -2.36 -14.17 10.15
N ASN A 66 -3.32 -13.87 9.27
CA ASN A 66 -4.11 -14.84 8.53
C ASN A 66 -4.50 -14.22 7.18
N GLU A 67 -5.16 -15.02 6.35
CA GLU A 67 -5.55 -14.63 5.00
C GLU A 67 -6.49 -13.42 4.97
N ASP A 68 -7.49 -13.36 5.84
CA ASP A 68 -8.46 -12.26 5.86
C ASP A 68 -7.82 -10.94 6.28
N LEU A 69 -6.96 -10.98 7.30
CA LEU A 69 -6.21 -9.81 7.75
C LEU A 69 -5.28 -9.30 6.65
N TYR A 70 -4.59 -10.21 5.96
CA TYR A 70 -3.69 -9.84 4.86
C TYR A 70 -4.46 -9.28 3.66
N LYS A 71 -5.58 -9.87 3.26
CA LYS A 71 -6.45 -9.33 2.20
C LYS A 71 -6.97 -7.93 2.54
N LYS A 72 -7.36 -7.70 3.80
CA LYS A 72 -7.75 -6.36 4.26
C LYS A 72 -6.58 -5.37 4.16
N PHE A 73 -5.38 -5.79 4.55
CA PHE A 73 -4.17 -4.99 4.38
C PHE A 73 -3.87 -4.67 2.91
N GLN A 74 -3.96 -5.66 2.00
CA GLN A 74 -3.79 -5.45 0.56
C GLN A 74 -4.80 -4.44 0.00
N LYS A 75 -6.06 -4.54 0.40
CA LYS A 75 -7.10 -3.57 -0.01
C LYS A 75 -6.79 -2.16 0.46
N ILE A 76 -6.36 -2.00 1.71
CA ILE A 76 -5.96 -0.69 2.25
C ILE A 76 -4.73 -0.16 1.52
N TRP A 77 -3.78 -1.02 1.17
CA TRP A 77 -2.62 -0.62 0.37
C TRP A 77 -3.06 -0.12 -1.01
N GLU A 78 -3.81 -0.91 -1.77
CA GLU A 78 -4.36 -0.53 -3.07
C GLU A 78 -5.09 0.81 -3.01
N GLU A 79 -5.90 1.00 -1.97
CA GLU A 79 -6.75 2.15 -1.85
C GLU A 79 -5.99 3.38 -1.35
N TRP A 80 -5.12 3.29 -0.35
CA TRP A 80 -4.63 4.48 0.38
C TRP A 80 -3.12 4.72 0.24
N HIS A 81 -2.35 3.80 -0.33
CA HIS A 81 -0.95 4.05 -0.61
C HIS A 81 -0.77 5.22 -1.57
N LEU A 82 0.09 6.17 -1.21
CA LEU A 82 0.31 7.41 -1.95
C LEU A 82 -1.01 8.17 -2.17
N ASN A 83 -1.80 8.32 -1.11
CA ASN A 83 -3.06 9.08 -1.10
C ASN A 83 -2.94 10.54 -1.60
N TYR A 84 -1.72 11.05 -1.75
CA TYR A 84 -1.41 12.36 -2.33
C TYR A 84 -1.27 12.36 -3.87
N LEU A 85 -1.24 11.19 -4.52
CA LEU A 85 -1.11 11.01 -5.97
C LEU A 85 -2.44 10.62 -6.65
N ARG A 86 -3.55 11.27 -6.27
CA ARG A 86 -4.84 11.02 -6.94
C ARG A 86 -5.02 11.89 -8.18
N PRO A 87 -5.26 11.33 -9.37
CA PRO A 87 -5.39 12.13 -10.59
C PRO A 87 -6.74 12.83 -10.71
N GLY A 88 -7.77 12.38 -9.95
CA GLY A 88 -9.13 12.89 -10.03
C GLY A 88 -9.58 13.69 -8.80
N CYS A 89 -10.61 14.51 -8.99
CA CYS A 89 -11.38 15.07 -7.88
C CYS A 89 -12.34 14.04 -7.28
N GLU A 90 -12.92 14.33 -6.12
CA GLU A 90 -13.88 13.43 -5.44
C GLU A 90 -15.05 13.00 -6.34
N HIS A 91 -15.63 13.95 -7.07
CA HIS A 91 -16.71 13.69 -8.02
C HIS A 91 -16.31 12.71 -9.15
N GLN A 92 -15.07 12.76 -9.62
CA GLN A 92 -14.56 11.86 -10.65
C GLN A 92 -14.25 10.47 -10.08
N ARG A 93 -13.73 10.42 -8.84
CA ARG A 93 -13.53 9.16 -8.11
C ARG A 93 -14.85 8.42 -7.88
N MET A 94 -15.88 9.13 -7.44
CA MET A 94 -17.23 8.56 -7.27
C MET A 94 -17.82 8.01 -8.57
N ARG A 95 -17.41 8.57 -9.72
CA ARG A 95 -17.80 8.10 -11.06
C ARG A 95 -16.94 6.95 -11.58
N GLY A 96 -15.89 6.54 -10.86
CA GLY A 96 -14.99 5.46 -11.26
C GLY A 96 -13.86 5.86 -12.21
N TRP A 97 -13.65 7.15 -12.47
CA TRP A 97 -12.69 7.60 -13.50
C TRP A 97 -11.24 7.18 -13.21
N GLU A 98 -10.86 7.07 -11.93
CA GLU A 98 -9.52 6.58 -11.55
C GLU A 98 -9.30 5.11 -11.92
N LYS A 99 -10.36 4.29 -11.88
CA LYS A 99 -10.31 2.88 -12.29
C LYS A 99 -10.33 2.74 -13.81
N ASP A 100 -11.07 3.64 -14.46
CA ASP A 100 -11.17 3.71 -15.92
C ASP A 100 -9.85 4.15 -16.58
N GLY A 101 -9.06 4.95 -15.87
CA GLY A 101 -7.77 5.42 -16.33
C GLY A 101 -7.86 6.66 -17.22
N TYR A 102 -6.71 7.28 -17.47
CA TYR A 102 -6.63 8.52 -18.25
C TYR A 102 -7.08 8.34 -19.70
N ASP A 103 -6.82 7.19 -20.32
CA ASP A 103 -7.16 6.92 -21.72
C ASP A 103 -8.66 7.07 -22.02
N LYS A 104 -9.52 6.77 -21.02
CA LYS A 104 -10.97 6.94 -21.15
C LYS A 104 -11.45 8.36 -20.84
N HIS A 105 -10.66 9.14 -20.09
CA HIS A 105 -11.04 10.47 -19.61
C HIS A 105 -9.92 11.53 -19.80
N PRO A 106 -9.33 11.68 -21.00
CA PRO A 106 -8.12 12.47 -21.17
C PRO A 106 -8.39 13.97 -20.97
N SER A 107 -7.90 14.54 -19.87
CA SER A 107 -8.16 15.93 -19.48
C SER A 107 -9.65 16.30 -19.44
N GLN A 108 -10.53 15.31 -19.30
CA GLN A 108 -11.97 15.53 -19.32
C GLN A 108 -12.37 16.36 -18.09
N PRO A 109 -13.11 17.47 -18.26
CA PRO A 109 -13.51 18.30 -17.13
C PRO A 109 -14.59 17.58 -16.31
N CYS A 110 -14.48 17.67 -14.99
CA CYS A 110 -15.52 17.22 -14.07
C CYS A 110 -16.80 18.04 -14.31
N PRO A 111 -17.98 17.41 -14.46
CA PRO A 111 -19.23 18.13 -14.68
C PRO A 111 -19.71 18.94 -13.47
N VAL A 112 -19.13 18.72 -12.28
CA VAL A 112 -19.53 19.40 -11.04
C VAL A 112 -18.61 20.57 -10.72
N CYS A 113 -17.29 20.35 -10.73
CA CYS A 113 -16.31 21.37 -10.32
C CYS A 113 -15.35 21.83 -11.43
N GLY A 114 -15.51 21.32 -12.66
CA GLY A 114 -14.67 21.71 -13.81
C GLY A 114 -13.23 21.18 -13.80
N TYR A 115 -12.79 20.52 -12.72
CA TYR A 115 -11.43 19.97 -12.62
C TYR A 115 -11.14 18.98 -13.76
N LYS A 116 -10.01 19.16 -14.47
CA LYS A 116 -9.62 18.30 -15.58
C LYS A 116 -8.89 17.06 -15.06
N PHE A 117 -9.36 15.88 -15.43
CA PHE A 117 -8.79 14.63 -14.94
C PHE A 117 -7.31 14.48 -15.34
N GLY A 118 -6.45 14.13 -14.39
CA GLY A 118 -5.02 13.90 -14.62
C GLY A 118 -4.16 15.15 -14.80
N THR A 119 -4.70 16.37 -14.59
CA THR A 119 -3.89 17.60 -14.74
C THR A 119 -3.07 17.96 -13.50
N ALA A 120 -3.38 17.38 -12.35
CA ALA A 120 -2.64 17.54 -11.11
C ALA A 120 -2.83 16.32 -10.21
N TRP A 121 -1.91 16.17 -9.24
CA TRP A 121 -2.07 15.23 -8.15
C TRP A 121 -2.87 15.88 -7.01
N LYS A 122 -3.88 15.18 -6.53
CA LYS A 122 -4.71 15.60 -5.41
C LYS A 122 -4.46 14.68 -4.22
N LYS A 123 -4.43 15.31 -3.04
CA LYS A 123 -4.46 14.61 -1.77
C LYS A 123 -5.87 14.25 -1.36
N VAL A 124 -6.02 13.03 -0.86
CA VAL A 124 -7.24 12.52 -0.25
C VAL A 124 -6.89 12.11 1.17
N GLU A 125 -7.67 12.56 2.12
CA GLU A 125 -7.45 12.24 3.53
C GLU A 125 -7.66 10.74 3.76
N VAL A 126 -6.73 10.13 4.51
CA VAL A 126 -6.84 8.73 4.92
C VAL A 126 -7.82 8.67 6.11
N PRO A 127 -8.90 7.88 6.01
CA PRO A 127 -9.86 7.72 7.11
C PRO A 127 -9.20 7.21 8.40
N GLN A 128 -9.73 7.64 9.56
CA GLN A 128 -9.15 7.28 10.85
C GLN A 128 -9.21 5.77 11.13
N ASP A 129 -10.28 5.08 10.70
CA ASP A 129 -10.42 3.63 10.83
C ASP A 129 -9.36 2.84 10.04
N VAL A 130 -8.87 3.41 8.94
CA VAL A 130 -7.74 2.86 8.18
C VAL A 130 -6.44 3.00 8.97
N LEU A 131 -6.20 4.15 9.60
CA LEU A 131 -5.02 4.38 10.43
C LEU A 131 -5.02 3.49 11.67
N ASP A 132 -6.17 3.38 12.34
CA ASP A 132 -6.35 2.52 13.50
C ASP A 132 -6.11 1.05 13.14
N PHE A 133 -6.62 0.61 11.99
CA PHE A 133 -6.33 -0.72 11.45
C PHE A 133 -4.83 -0.95 11.27
N LEU A 134 -4.11 -0.03 10.61
CA LEU A 134 -2.67 -0.16 10.36
C LEU A 134 -1.86 -0.21 11.66
N LEU A 135 -2.26 0.55 12.69
CA LEU A 135 -1.64 0.52 14.01
C LEU A 135 -1.87 -0.81 14.73
N SER A 136 -3.07 -1.39 14.59
CA SER A 136 -3.44 -2.67 15.19
C SER A 136 -2.76 -3.90 14.58
N LEU A 137 -2.06 -3.74 13.45
CA LEU A 137 -1.39 -4.86 12.78
C LEU A 137 -0.32 -5.50 13.71
N PRO A 138 -0.13 -6.84 13.65
CA PRO A 138 0.86 -7.51 14.48
C PRO A 138 2.27 -6.95 14.24
N ASP A 139 3.01 -6.74 15.33
CA ASP A 139 4.41 -6.36 15.28
C ASP A 139 5.27 -7.49 14.69
N THR A 140 6.40 -7.13 14.10
CA THR A 140 7.36 -8.12 13.63
C THR A 140 8.30 -8.57 14.74
N GLU A 141 8.58 -9.88 14.81
CA GLU A 141 9.57 -10.45 15.73
C GLU A 141 11.03 -10.18 15.29
N SER A 142 11.23 -9.66 14.07
CA SER A 142 12.56 -9.38 13.53
C SER A 142 12.56 -8.15 12.64
N THR A 143 13.54 -7.27 12.79
CA THR A 143 13.76 -6.13 11.89
C THR A 143 14.84 -6.48 10.85
N PRO A 144 14.56 -6.32 9.55
CA PRO A 144 15.57 -6.53 8.52
C PRO A 144 16.56 -5.36 8.47
N ALA A 145 17.76 -5.58 7.92
CA ALA A 145 18.89 -4.64 7.98
C ALA A 145 18.71 -3.29 7.26
N TRP A 146 17.62 -3.09 6.51
CA TRP A 146 17.30 -1.85 5.78
C TRP A 146 16.25 -0.98 6.50
N VAL A 147 15.84 -1.41 7.70
CA VAL A 147 14.95 -0.68 8.61
C VAL A 147 15.79 0.09 9.61
#